data_AF-A0A2V7X862-F1
#
_entry.id   AF-A0A2V7X862-F1
#
_cell.length_a   1.000
_cell.length_b   1.000
_cell.length_c   1.000
_cell.angle_alpha   90.00
_cell.angle_beta   90.00
_cell.angle_gamma   90.00
#
_symmetry.space_group_name_H-M   'P 1'
#
loop_
_entity.id
_entity.type
_entity.pdbx_description
1 polymer ?
#
loop_
_entity_poly.entity_id
_entity_poly.type
_entity_poly.pdbx_seq_one_letter_code
_entity_poly.pdbx_strand_id
1 'polypeptide(L)' 'MKLSFSTLGCPAWPLPAVIDAAGRLGYDGVELRFLEGDDALWARPELTGAGLRESTSRLR' A
#
# COMPACT_ATOMS: atom_id res chain seq x y z
N MET A 1 -19.69 2.04 1.20
CA MET A 1 -18.82 1.34 0.22
C MET A 1 -17.42 1.89 0.43
N LYS A 2 -16.37 1.04 0.52
CA LYS A 2 -14.97 1.51 0.61
C LYS A 2 -14.26 1.23 -0.71
N LEU A 3 -13.49 2.18 -1.23
CA LEU A 3 -12.69 2.04 -2.44
C LEU A 3 -11.22 1.81 -2.08
N SER A 4 -10.52 1.01 -2.88
CA SER A 4 -9.10 0.71 -2.66
C SER A 4 -8.28 0.99 -3.92
N PHE A 5 -7.11 1.61 -3.71
CA PHE A 5 -6.13 1.85 -4.76
C PHE A 5 -5.37 0.56 -5.02
N SER A 6 -5.41 0.01 -6.25
CA SER A 6 -4.72 -1.24 -6.58
C SER A 6 -3.30 -0.99 -7.09
N THR A 7 -2.32 -1.66 -6.48
CA THR A 7 -0.92 -1.59 -6.95
C THR A 7 -0.67 -2.38 -8.23
N LEU A 8 -1.67 -3.11 -8.75
CA LEU A 8 -1.58 -3.79 -10.04
C LEU A 8 -1.23 -2.83 -11.19
N GLY A 9 -1.72 -1.59 -11.13
CA GLY A 9 -1.45 -0.56 -12.14
C GLY A 9 -0.09 0.11 -12.00
N CYS A 10 0.63 -0.12 -10.89
CA CYS A 10 1.92 0.50 -10.59
C CYS A 10 2.84 -0.46 -9.81
N PRO A 11 3.17 -1.64 -10.35
CA PRO A 11 3.81 -2.71 -9.59
C PRO A 11 5.21 -2.36 -9.08
N ALA A 12 5.90 -1.40 -9.71
CA ALA A 12 7.24 -0.97 -9.35
C ALA A 12 7.28 0.15 -8.28
N TRP A 13 6.13 0.64 -7.81
CA TRP A 13 6.11 1.76 -6.87
C TRP A 13 6.46 1.32 -5.45
N PRO A 14 7.20 2.15 -4.68
CA PRO A 14 7.43 1.92 -3.26
C PRO A 14 6.18 2.27 -2.44
N LEU A 15 6.00 1.60 -1.30
CA LEU A 15 4.81 1.75 -0.45
C LEU A 15 4.48 3.21 -0.06
N PRO A 16 5.44 4.09 0.28
CA PRO A 16 5.14 5.50 0.57
C PRO A 16 4.48 6.23 -0.60
N ALA A 17 4.88 5.96 -1.84
CA ALA A 17 4.29 6.59 -3.03
C ALA A 17 2.86 6.09 -3.27
N VAL A 18 2.61 4.80 -3.01
CA VAL A 18 1.26 4.21 -3.08
C VAL A 18 0.32 4.85 -2.05
N ILE A 19 0.75 4.97 -0.79
CA ILE A 19 -0.05 5.58 0.28
C ILE A 19 -0.36 7.05 -0.04
N ASP A 20 0.64 7.81 -0.48
CA ASP A 20 0.46 9.22 -0.85
C ASP A 20 -0.53 9.37 -2.00
N ALA A 21 -0.40 8.56 -3.06
CA ALA A 21 -1.31 8.57 -4.19
C ALA A 21 -2.74 8.17 -3.79
N ALA A 22 -2.90 7.11 -2.98
CA ALA A 22 -4.20 6.66 -2.48
C ALA A 22 -4.92 7.76 -1.71
N GLY A 23 -4.22 8.44 -0.77
CA GLY A 23 -4.78 9.55 -0.01
C GLY A 23 -5.12 10.77 -0.89
N ARG A 24 -4.22 11.14 -1.81
CA ARG A 24 -4.43 12.29 -2.71
C ARG A 24 -5.59 12.08 -3.70
N LEU A 25 -5.90 10.83 -4.02
CA LEU A 25 -7.00 10.45 -4.91
C LEU A 25 -8.31 10.12 -4.16
N GLY A 26 -8.30 10.14 -2.82
CA GLY A 26 -9.50 9.91 -2.01
C GLY A 26 -9.92 8.44 -1.88
N TYR A 27 -8.99 7.49 -1.95
CA TYR A 27 -9.26 6.07 -1.69
C TYR A 27 -9.24 5.77 -0.20
N ASP A 28 -10.11 4.87 0.26
CA ASP A 28 -10.20 4.43 1.66
C ASP A 28 -9.11 3.42 2.08
N GLY A 29 -8.32 2.93 1.11
CA GLY A 29 -7.31 1.91 1.36
C GLY A 29 -6.51 1.55 0.12
N VAL A 30 -5.68 0.52 0.26
CA VAL A 30 -4.78 0.02 -0.78
C VAL A 30 -4.98 -1.48 -0.93
N GLU A 31 -5.18 -1.93 -2.17
CA GLU A 31 -5.08 -3.35 -2.55
C GLU A 31 -3.65 -3.61 -3.03
N LEU A 32 -2.92 -4.46 -2.30
CA LEU A 32 -1.55 -4.81 -2.62
C LEU A 32 -1.50 -6.04 -3.53
N ARG A 33 -0.88 -5.88 -4.70
CA ARG A 33 -0.54 -6.96 -5.64
C ARG A 33 0.97 -7.13 -5.80
N PHE A 34 1.65 -6.01 -5.97
CA PHE A 34 3.10 -5.90 -6.05
C PHE A 34 3.57 -4.63 -5.32
N LEU A 35 4.79 -4.65 -4.82
CA LEU A 35 5.52 -3.46 -4.38
C LEU A 35 6.96 -3.58 -4.86
N GLU A 36 7.47 -2.54 -5.51
CA GLU A 36 8.85 -2.53 -6.06
C GLU A 36 9.18 -3.76 -6.93
N GLY A 37 8.19 -4.27 -7.68
CA GLY A 37 8.33 -5.42 -8.57
C GLY A 37 8.31 -6.79 -7.87
N ASP A 38 7.99 -6.84 -6.58
CA ASP A 38 8.01 -8.04 -5.75
C ASP A 38 6.60 -8.38 -5.24
N ASP A 39 6.27 -9.67 -5.21
CA ASP A 39 5.01 -10.23 -4.73
C ASP A 39 5.12 -10.91 -3.36
N ALA A 40 6.33 -11.02 -2.79
CA ALA A 40 6.59 -11.54 -1.44
C ALA A 40 6.22 -10.53 -0.34
N LEU A 41 5.01 -9.97 -0.43
CA LEU A 41 4.48 -8.92 0.44
C LEU A 41 4.46 -9.35 1.92
N TRP A 42 4.29 -10.65 2.21
CA TRP A 42 4.31 -11.19 3.57
C TRP A 42 5.69 -11.12 4.25
N ALA A 43 6.76 -10.96 3.47
CA ALA A 43 8.12 -10.83 3.99
C ALA A 43 8.54 -9.36 4.21
N ARG A 44 7.72 -8.40 3.76
CA ARG A 44 8.02 -6.98 3.86
C ARG A 44 7.86 -6.48 5.31
N PRO A 45 8.87 -5.82 5.89
CA PRO A 45 8.78 -5.31 7.27
C PRO A 45 7.65 -4.28 7.44
N GLU A 46 7.34 -3.51 6.39
CA GLU A 46 6.26 -2.50 6.39
C GLU A 46 4.86 -3.11 6.45
N LEU A 47 4.74 -4.41 6.14
CA LEU A 47 3.46 -5.14 6.08
C LEU A 47 3.35 -6.23 7.16
N THR A 48 4.30 -6.27 8.09
CA THR A 48 4.34 -7.25 9.18
C THR A 48 4.45 -6.55 10.54
N GLY A 49 3.96 -7.21 11.60
CA GLY A 49 4.15 -6.76 12.99
C GLY A 49 3.77 -5.30 13.25
N ALA A 50 4.75 -4.51 13.70
CA ALA A 50 4.58 -3.08 13.97
C ALA A 50 4.49 -2.24 12.68
N GLY A 51 5.18 -2.64 11.61
CA GLY A 51 5.18 -1.93 10.34
C GLY A 51 3.78 -1.87 9.72
N LEU A 52 2.98 -2.93 9.83
CA LEU A 52 1.60 -2.91 9.32
C LEU A 52 0.73 -1.85 10.01
N ARG A 53 0.86 -1.70 11.33
CA ARG A 53 0.12 -0.68 12.09
C ARG A 53 0.57 0.73 11.73
N GLU A 54 1.87 0.92 11.54
CA GLU A 54 2.42 2.21 11.10
C GLU A 54 1.94 2.57 9.69
N SER A 55 2.05 1.64 8.73
CA SER A 55 1.62 1.82 7.35
C SER A 55 0.13 2.15 7.25
N THR A 56 -0.72 1.45 7.99
CA THR A 56 -2.18 1.71 8.00
C THR A 56 -2.52 3.04 8.65
N SER A 57 -1.79 3.50 9.67
CA SER A 57 -2.01 4.82 10.28
C SER A 57 -1.75 6.01 9.34
N ARG A 58 -1.03 5.77 8.24
CA ARG A 58 -0.70 6.77 7.22
C ARG A 58 -1.76 6.87 6.12
N LEU A 59 -2.67 5.90 6.02
CA LEU A 59 -3.85 5.97 5.17
C LEU A 59 -4.90 6.82 5.91
N ARG A 60 -5.22 7.99 5.35
CA ARG A 60 -6.22 8.93 5.90
C ARG A 60 -7.44 8.98 5.02
#